data_AF-A0A966Q3W6-F1
#
_entry.id   AF-A0A966Q3W6-F1
#
_cell.length_a   1.000
_cell.length_b   1.000
_cell.length_c   1.000
_cell.angle_alpha   90.00
_cell.angle_beta   90.00
_cell.angle_gamma   90.00
#
_symmetry.space_group_name_H-M   'P 1'
#
loop_
_entity.id
_entity.type
_entity.pdbx_description
1 polymer ?
#
loop_
_entity_poly.entity_id
_entity_poly.type
_entity_poly.pdbx_seq_one_letter_code
_entity_poly.pdbx_strand_id
1 'polypeptide(L)'
;MGVQKWKGKDLYNLLTLPLAQLRLLYPDYTVGTIKGKKAYWLKQLRDGKITMPNPESFEPNEILEPFGLTPDEDSVVNYHIGYIKNSDGEIEYTKPLPSVKNTAPKQKLENFISQASPIIIKATTQKPPERDYRLIFAFGDSQIDYREINGELSPIHDERALKVARLLCRHYRPETIVNLGDTIDLAALSRFPADSNHFKHSLNPAFDRVHRLYAELRADNPEAAIHEVDSNHNTRLAKFILRQVPELYGIQQAGVEQSYPILTYPFFANLDAVGVTWHSGYGAAEFVYGEEYGGPPIVFKHGTTVVSGGSTASKESKENPETHVVRGHGHRIESHWRTNRKGEYLSSHQIGCTCSIDGDVPSYHSAVDDNGQVVKKKENWQQGVMIITDYLNGQYQFDQIPIIDGVAYYEGREFDGNQQ
;
A
#
# COMPACT_ATOMS: atom_id res chain seq x y z
N MET A 1 4.51 45.52 -55.25
CA MET A 1 5.37 44.95 -54.19
C MET A 1 4.68 43.70 -53.68
N GLY A 2 5.16 42.52 -54.07
CA GLY A 2 4.48 41.23 -53.83
C GLY A 2 4.89 40.59 -52.50
N VAL A 3 3.91 40.19 -51.70
CA VAL A 3 4.04 39.61 -50.36
C VAL A 3 4.89 38.33 -50.39
N GLN A 4 5.81 38.20 -49.42
CA GLN A 4 6.68 37.02 -49.22
C GLN A 4 5.85 35.76 -48.93
N LYS A 5 5.46 35.01 -49.96
CA LYS A 5 4.71 33.72 -49.85
C LYS A 5 5.59 32.52 -49.45
N TRP A 6 6.90 32.68 -49.27
CA TRP A 6 7.83 31.56 -49.02
C TRP A 6 8.38 31.63 -47.59
N LYS A 7 7.53 31.31 -46.62
CA LYS A 7 7.85 31.17 -45.19
C LYS A 7 7.11 29.95 -44.62
N GLY A 8 7.56 29.42 -43.48
CA GLY A 8 6.89 28.31 -42.78
C GLY A 8 6.63 27.09 -43.70
N LYS A 9 5.39 26.59 -43.70
CA LYS A 9 4.93 25.46 -44.51
C LYS A 9 5.20 25.62 -46.01
N ASP A 10 5.04 26.82 -46.55
CA ASP A 10 5.26 27.04 -47.99
C ASP A 10 6.73 26.95 -48.38
N LEU A 11 7.62 27.43 -47.50
CA LEU A 11 9.07 27.29 -47.67
C LEU A 11 9.52 25.85 -47.46
N TYR A 12 8.96 25.16 -46.46
CA TYR A 12 9.22 23.73 -46.24
C TYR A 12 8.84 22.92 -47.47
N ASN A 13 7.60 23.07 -47.95
CA ASN A 13 7.09 22.40 -49.13
C ASN A 13 7.97 22.68 -50.36
N LEU A 14 8.33 23.96 -50.59
CA LEU A 14 9.20 24.34 -51.71
C LEU A 14 10.54 23.59 -51.70
N LEU A 15 11.13 23.41 -50.51
CA LEU A 15 12.45 22.79 -50.36
C LEU A 15 12.37 21.25 -50.41
N THR A 16 11.33 20.64 -49.87
CA THR A 16 11.23 19.18 -49.69
C THR A 16 10.47 18.47 -50.80
N LEU A 17 9.44 19.08 -51.39
CA LEU A 17 8.55 18.38 -52.33
C LEU A 17 9.09 18.32 -53.77
N PRO A 18 8.81 17.24 -54.52
CA PRO A 18 9.14 17.14 -55.93
C PRO A 18 8.36 18.14 -56.78
N LEU A 19 8.93 18.53 -57.93
CA LEU A 19 8.41 19.62 -58.76
C LEU A 19 6.98 19.38 -59.26
N ALA A 20 6.61 18.12 -59.52
CA ALA A 20 5.26 17.76 -59.93
C ALA A 20 4.21 18.12 -58.87
N GLN A 21 4.51 17.87 -57.59
CA GLN A 21 3.62 18.21 -56.47
C GLN A 21 3.58 19.71 -56.21
N LEU A 22 4.72 20.40 -56.37
CA LEU A 22 4.77 21.86 -56.25
C LEU A 22 3.90 22.58 -57.29
N ARG A 23 3.77 22.03 -58.50
CA ARG A 23 2.88 22.58 -59.54
C ARG A 23 1.40 22.51 -59.15
N LEU A 24 1.02 21.49 -58.40
CA LEU A 24 -0.35 21.31 -57.92
C LEU A 24 -0.66 22.24 -56.74
N LEU A 25 0.30 22.39 -55.83
CA LEU A 25 0.15 23.25 -54.64
C LEU A 25 0.24 24.75 -54.96
N TYR A 26 0.98 25.10 -56.01
CA TYR A 26 1.21 26.48 -56.42
C TYR A 26 0.87 26.68 -57.90
N PRO A 27 -0.41 26.50 -58.29
CA PRO A 27 -0.82 26.55 -59.70
C PRO A 27 -0.64 27.92 -60.33
N ASP A 28 -0.61 28.98 -59.50
CA ASP A 28 -0.40 30.37 -59.92
C ASP A 28 1.04 30.67 -60.38
N TYR A 29 1.97 29.73 -60.18
CA TYR A 29 3.38 29.89 -60.53
C TYR A 29 3.77 29.01 -61.71
N THR A 30 4.47 29.61 -62.68
CA THR A 30 5.07 28.82 -63.77
C THR A 30 6.12 27.85 -63.24
N VAL A 31 6.33 26.75 -63.96
CA VAL A 31 7.35 25.74 -63.62
C VAL A 31 8.75 26.37 -63.51
N GLY A 32 9.06 27.32 -64.38
CA GLY A 32 10.32 28.06 -64.34
C GLY A 32 10.45 28.90 -63.08
N THR A 33 9.37 29.55 -62.65
CA THR A 33 9.35 30.35 -61.42
C THR A 33 9.52 29.48 -60.17
N ILE A 34 8.85 28.32 -60.09
CA ILE A 34 8.99 27.38 -58.97
C ILE A 34 10.41 26.84 -58.88
N LYS A 35 10.99 26.40 -60.02
CA LYS A 35 12.40 25.95 -60.08
C LYS A 35 13.36 27.05 -59.62
N GLY A 36 13.17 28.28 -60.11
CA GLY A 36 14.01 29.42 -59.74
C GLY A 36 13.95 29.74 -58.25
N LYS A 37 12.75 29.74 -57.66
CA LYS A 37 12.58 29.97 -56.22
C LYS A 37 13.14 28.83 -55.38
N LYS A 38 12.93 27.56 -55.78
CA LYS A 38 13.51 26.41 -55.09
C LYS A 38 15.03 26.46 -55.10
N ALA A 39 15.64 26.78 -56.24
CA ALA A 39 17.09 26.94 -56.36
C ALA A 39 17.62 28.10 -55.50
N TYR A 40 16.93 29.24 -55.49
CA TYR A 40 17.27 30.39 -54.66
C TYR A 40 17.29 30.03 -53.17
N TRP A 41 16.22 29.41 -52.66
CA TRP A 41 16.10 29.07 -51.24
C TRP A 41 17.01 27.92 -50.81
N LEU A 42 17.27 26.94 -51.69
CA LEU A 42 18.30 25.93 -51.45
C LEU A 42 19.71 26.54 -51.34
N LYS A 43 20.00 27.58 -52.13
CA LYS A 43 21.25 28.33 -52.01
C LYS A 43 21.33 29.08 -50.68
N GLN A 44 20.26 29.77 -50.26
CA GLN A 44 20.26 30.46 -48.96
C GLN A 44 20.43 29.49 -47.77
N LEU A 45 19.86 28.28 -47.87
CA LEU A 45 20.03 27.21 -46.89
C LEU A 45 21.48 26.68 -46.87
N ARG A 46 22.08 26.47 -48.05
CA ARG A 46 23.48 26.04 -48.19
C ARG A 46 24.47 27.10 -47.69
N ASP A 47 24.17 28.37 -47.94
CA ASP A 47 24.97 29.52 -47.49
C ASP A 47 24.73 29.85 -45.99
N GLY A 48 23.91 29.07 -45.28
CA GLY A 48 23.63 29.22 -43.85
C GLY A 48 22.82 30.47 -43.47
N LYS A 49 22.24 31.18 -44.44
CA LYS A 49 21.48 32.42 -44.24
C LYS A 49 20.06 32.20 -43.73
N ILE A 50 19.56 30.98 -43.88
CA ILE A 50 18.32 30.50 -43.28
C ILE A 50 18.52 29.09 -42.72
N THR A 51 17.73 28.72 -41.73
CA THR A 51 17.62 27.33 -41.24
C THR A 51 16.45 26.64 -41.92
N MET A 52 16.46 25.29 -41.95
CA MET A 52 15.32 24.54 -42.47
C MET A 52 14.09 24.84 -41.59
N PRO A 53 12.98 25.34 -42.16
CA PRO A 53 11.78 25.57 -41.36
C PRO A 53 11.28 24.24 -40.78
N ASN A 54 11.08 24.20 -39.47
CA ASN A 54 10.49 23.06 -38.78
C ASN A 54 9.00 22.98 -39.18
N PRO A 55 8.45 21.82 -39.58
CA PRO A 55 7.02 21.66 -39.84
C PRO A 55 6.10 21.98 -38.65
N GLU A 56 6.62 22.28 -37.45
CA GLU A 56 5.89 22.62 -36.21
C GLU A 56 5.03 23.92 -36.24
N SER A 57 4.28 24.17 -37.31
CA SER A 57 3.02 24.91 -37.23
C SER A 57 1.85 23.98 -37.56
N PHE A 58 1.82 22.81 -36.92
CA PHE A 58 0.72 21.85 -36.98
C PHE A 58 0.22 21.60 -35.55
N GLU A 59 -1.03 21.98 -35.30
CA GLU A 59 -1.81 21.52 -34.16
C GLU A 59 -2.08 20.01 -34.33
N PRO A 60 -1.71 19.14 -33.38
CA PRO A 60 -1.88 17.68 -33.48
C PRO A 60 -3.30 17.20 -33.81
N ASN A 61 -4.31 18.03 -33.56
CA ASN A 61 -5.73 17.67 -33.69
C ASN A 61 -6.19 17.45 -35.15
N GLU A 62 -5.63 18.16 -36.13
CA GLU A 62 -6.12 18.12 -37.54
C GLU A 62 -5.85 16.78 -38.25
N ILE A 63 -4.85 15.99 -37.83
CA ILE A 63 -4.51 14.69 -38.43
C ILE A 63 -5.29 13.55 -37.76
N LEU A 64 -5.82 13.78 -36.56
CA LEU A 64 -6.49 12.77 -35.74
C LEU A 64 -8.00 12.72 -35.98
N GLU A 65 -8.61 13.87 -36.31
CA GLU A 65 -10.04 14.01 -36.61
C GLU A 65 -10.56 13.05 -37.70
N PRO A 66 -9.88 12.87 -38.86
CA PRO A 66 -10.34 11.95 -39.91
C PRO A 66 -10.31 10.48 -39.49
N PHE A 67 -9.52 10.14 -38.45
CA PHE A 67 -9.41 8.80 -37.89
C PHE A 67 -10.24 8.62 -36.61
N GLY A 68 -10.99 9.66 -36.18
CA GLY A 68 -11.81 9.62 -34.98
C GLY A 68 -11.02 9.46 -33.67
N LEU A 69 -9.75 9.88 -33.65
CA LEU A 69 -8.88 9.76 -32.48
C LEU A 69 -8.87 11.07 -31.69
N THR A 70 -9.16 11.00 -30.40
CA THR A 70 -9.11 12.13 -29.47
C THR A 70 -8.10 11.83 -28.36
N PRO A 71 -6.89 12.40 -28.40
CA PRO A 71 -5.89 12.20 -27.37
C PRO A 71 -6.24 12.98 -26.09
N ASP A 72 -6.16 12.33 -24.94
CA ASP A 72 -6.16 12.98 -23.62
C ASP A 72 -4.82 13.69 -23.37
N GLU A 73 -4.74 14.59 -22.37
CA GLU A 73 -3.53 15.38 -22.03
C GLU A 73 -2.25 14.53 -21.88
N ASP A 74 -2.36 13.29 -21.40
CA ASP A 74 -1.26 12.35 -21.16
C ASP A 74 -1.00 11.36 -22.33
N SER A 75 -1.65 11.55 -23.47
CA SER A 75 -1.56 10.62 -24.59
C SER A 75 -0.24 10.77 -25.34
N VAL A 76 0.41 9.64 -25.65
CA VAL A 76 1.55 9.62 -26.56
C VAL A 76 1.03 9.40 -27.98
N VAL A 77 1.14 10.42 -28.82
CA VAL A 77 0.77 10.34 -30.25
C VAL A 77 2.01 10.00 -31.06
N ASN A 78 1.98 8.86 -31.76
CA ASN A 78 2.99 8.42 -32.71
C ASN A 78 2.43 8.45 -34.13
N TYR A 79 3.32 8.51 -35.13
CA TYR A 79 2.93 8.48 -36.55
C TYR A 79 3.73 7.43 -37.30
N HIS A 80 3.03 6.56 -38.03
CA HIS A 80 3.64 5.57 -38.91
C HIS A 80 3.46 5.98 -40.36
N ILE A 81 4.55 5.99 -41.12
CA ILE A 81 4.53 6.23 -42.57
C ILE A 81 5.03 4.95 -43.24
N GLY A 82 4.14 4.27 -43.95
CA GLY A 82 4.49 3.14 -44.80
C GLY A 82 4.97 3.61 -46.17
N TYR A 83 5.52 2.69 -46.94
CA TYR A 83 5.78 2.91 -48.36
C TYR A 83 5.35 1.70 -49.18
N ILE A 84 4.90 1.95 -50.39
CA ILE A 84 4.56 0.96 -51.41
C ILE A 84 5.33 1.29 -52.68
N LYS A 85 5.67 0.29 -53.50
CA LYS A 85 6.19 0.56 -54.84
C LYS A 85 5.03 0.64 -55.81
N ASN A 86 4.94 1.73 -56.57
CA ASN A 86 3.94 1.86 -57.62
C ASN A 86 4.27 0.92 -58.80
N SER A 87 3.40 0.88 -59.81
CA SER A 87 3.55 0.02 -60.99
C SER A 87 4.87 0.24 -61.76
N ASP A 88 5.50 1.39 -61.58
CA ASP A 88 6.76 1.77 -62.23
C ASP A 88 7.99 1.49 -61.34
N GLY A 89 7.78 0.89 -60.17
CA GLY A 89 8.83 0.51 -59.22
C GLY A 89 9.33 1.64 -58.34
N GLU A 90 8.73 2.83 -58.42
CA GLU A 90 9.08 3.99 -57.60
C GLU A 90 8.41 3.91 -56.22
N ILE A 91 9.09 4.42 -55.20
CA ILE A 91 8.62 4.42 -53.82
C ILE A 91 7.57 5.52 -53.64
N GLU A 92 6.36 5.11 -53.29
CA GLU A 92 5.25 5.97 -52.90
C GLU A 92 4.98 5.81 -51.40
N TYR A 93 5.01 6.90 -50.64
CA TYR A 93 4.76 6.87 -49.20
C TYR A 93 3.25 6.94 -48.92
N THR A 94 2.77 6.14 -47.96
CA THR A 94 1.38 6.19 -47.52
C THR A 94 1.12 7.46 -46.71
N LYS A 95 -0.16 7.83 -46.58
CA LYS A 95 -0.56 8.89 -45.63
C LYS A 95 -0.08 8.50 -44.21
N PRO A 96 0.36 9.47 -43.40
CA PRO A 96 0.71 9.22 -42.00
C PRO A 96 -0.47 8.57 -41.28
N LEU A 97 -0.23 7.41 -40.67
CA LEU A 97 -1.18 6.72 -39.82
C LEU A 97 -0.88 7.09 -38.36
N PRO A 98 -1.75 7.89 -37.71
CA PRO A 98 -1.57 8.21 -36.31
C PRO A 98 -1.86 6.99 -35.43
N SER A 99 -1.11 6.87 -34.34
CA SER A 99 -1.31 5.91 -33.26
C SER A 99 -1.33 6.69 -31.96
N VAL A 100 -2.46 6.67 -31.26
CA VAL A 100 -2.59 7.29 -29.94
C VAL A 100 -2.50 6.20 -28.89
N LYS A 101 -1.50 6.31 -28.01
CA LYS A 101 -1.38 5.47 -26.83
C LYS A 101 -1.78 6.30 -25.62
N ASN A 102 -3.00 6.09 -25.14
CA ASN A 102 -3.44 6.64 -23.86
C ASN A 102 -2.59 5.97 -22.78
N THR A 103 -1.74 6.75 -22.11
CA THR A 103 -1.03 6.25 -20.94
C THR A 103 -1.96 6.39 -19.74
N ALA A 104 -1.82 5.49 -18.75
CA ALA A 104 -2.56 5.65 -17.50
C ALA A 104 -2.30 7.08 -16.97
N PRO A 105 -3.33 7.79 -16.48
CA PRO A 105 -3.16 9.16 -16.04
C PRO A 105 -1.99 9.24 -15.08
N LYS A 106 -1.02 10.12 -15.37
CA LYS A 106 0.15 10.25 -14.51
C LYS A 106 -0.34 10.73 -13.15
N GLN A 107 -0.10 9.91 -12.12
CA GLN A 107 -0.37 10.33 -10.76
C GLN A 107 0.40 11.62 -10.52
N LYS A 108 -0.31 12.71 -10.14
CA LYS A 108 0.34 14.00 -9.89
C LYS A 108 1.43 13.78 -8.84
N LEU A 109 2.62 14.36 -9.05
CA LEU A 109 3.78 14.14 -8.16
C LEU A 109 3.47 14.48 -6.70
N GLU A 110 2.66 15.51 -6.46
CA GLU A 110 2.14 15.91 -5.15
C GLU A 110 1.28 14.84 -4.44
N ASN A 111 0.64 13.95 -5.21
CA ASN A 111 -0.10 12.80 -4.70
C ASN A 111 0.76 11.53 -4.62
N PHE A 112 1.91 11.50 -5.30
CA PHE A 112 2.85 10.38 -5.30
C PHE A 112 3.88 10.49 -4.16
N ILE A 113 4.41 11.70 -3.93
CA ILE A 113 5.34 12.03 -2.85
C ILE A 113 4.69 13.09 -1.97
N SER A 114 4.01 12.64 -0.93
CA SER A 114 3.52 13.50 0.14
C SER A 114 4.12 13.04 1.45
N GLN A 115 4.71 13.97 2.21
CA GLN A 115 5.03 13.68 3.60
C GLN A 115 3.74 13.65 4.42
N ALA A 116 3.60 12.66 5.29
CA ALA A 116 2.48 12.60 6.22
C ALA A 116 2.38 13.90 7.03
N SER A 117 1.16 14.38 7.27
CA SER A 117 0.95 15.53 8.14
C SER A 117 1.45 15.19 9.56
N PRO A 118 2.25 16.07 10.21
CA PRO A 118 2.68 15.83 11.58
C PRO A 118 1.49 15.64 12.51
N ILE A 119 1.52 14.58 13.31
CA ILE A 119 0.47 14.29 14.29
C ILE A 119 0.98 14.74 15.67
N ILE A 120 0.29 15.67 16.30
CA ILE A 120 0.59 16.09 17.68
C ILE A 120 -0.26 15.25 18.63
N ILE A 121 0.38 14.33 19.34
CA ILE A 121 -0.29 13.53 20.38
C ILE A 121 0.30 13.93 21.74
N LYS A 122 -0.59 14.31 22.67
CA LYS A 122 -0.19 14.68 24.03
C LYS A 122 -0.15 13.42 24.88
N ALA A 123 1.04 13.09 25.37
CA ALA A 123 1.21 12.01 26.33
C ALA A 123 0.37 12.27 27.59
N THR A 124 -0.22 11.21 28.14
CA THR A 124 -0.88 11.31 29.44
C THR A 124 0.13 11.62 30.53
N THR A 125 -0.26 12.49 31.46
CA THR A 125 0.53 12.84 32.65
C THR A 125 0.10 12.04 33.88
N GLN A 126 -0.86 11.13 33.73
CA GLN A 126 -1.31 10.26 34.81
C GLN A 126 -0.23 9.23 35.14
N LYS A 127 0.04 9.04 36.42
CA LYS A 127 0.97 8.00 36.88
C LYS A 127 0.36 6.62 36.68
N PRO A 128 1.16 5.60 36.34
CA PRO A 128 0.70 4.22 36.41
C PRO A 128 0.16 3.89 37.82
N PRO A 129 -0.90 3.08 37.93
CA PRO A 129 -1.38 2.59 39.20
C PRO A 129 -0.33 1.66 39.83
N GLU A 130 -0.17 1.75 41.15
CA GLU A 130 0.72 0.88 41.91
C GLU A 130 0.05 -0.48 42.12
N ARG A 131 0.75 -1.56 41.74
CA ARG A 131 0.25 -2.94 41.78
C ARG A 131 1.38 -3.88 42.21
N ASP A 132 1.01 -5.01 42.80
CA ASP A 132 1.90 -6.13 43.13
C ASP A 132 2.02 -7.17 41.99
N TYR A 133 1.38 -6.89 40.85
CA TYR A 133 1.42 -7.67 39.61
C TYR A 133 1.69 -6.76 38.41
N ARG A 134 2.03 -7.36 37.27
CA ARG A 134 2.15 -6.67 35.97
C ARG A 134 1.00 -7.05 35.05
N LEU A 135 0.69 -6.15 34.13
CA LEU A 135 -0.30 -6.34 33.08
C LEU A 135 0.37 -6.34 31.71
N ILE A 136 -0.01 -7.31 30.89
CA ILE A 136 0.32 -7.40 29.47
C ILE A 136 -0.98 -7.26 28.69
N PHE A 137 -1.00 -6.35 27.71
CA PHE A 137 -2.11 -6.21 26.79
C PHE A 137 -1.71 -6.77 25.42
N ALA A 138 -2.51 -7.71 24.89
CA ALA A 138 -2.28 -8.31 23.59
C ALA A 138 -3.44 -8.01 22.62
N PHE A 139 -3.08 -7.59 21.40
CA PHE A 139 -4.01 -7.36 20.30
C PHE A 139 -3.33 -7.73 18.96
N GLY A 140 -4.06 -7.71 17.86
CA GLY A 140 -3.48 -7.97 16.55
C GLY A 140 -4.52 -7.98 15.44
N ASP A 141 -4.07 -8.38 14.25
CA ASP A 141 -4.91 -8.57 13.07
C ASP A 141 -5.80 -7.35 12.81
N SER A 142 -5.20 -6.15 12.87
CA SER A 142 -5.90 -4.89 12.60
C SER A 142 -6.20 -4.72 11.12
N GLN A 143 -5.37 -5.31 10.24
CA GLN A 143 -5.50 -5.29 8.80
C GLN A 143 -5.73 -3.86 8.26
N ILE A 144 -4.99 -2.88 8.78
CA ILE A 144 -5.15 -1.47 8.39
C ILE A 144 -4.86 -1.32 6.90
N ASP A 145 -5.88 -0.91 6.16
CA ASP A 145 -5.83 -0.60 4.72
C ASP A 145 -7.14 0.09 4.31
N TYR A 146 -7.23 0.52 3.06
CA TYR A 146 -8.38 1.24 2.53
C TYR A 146 -8.80 0.72 1.15
N ARG A 147 -10.10 0.53 0.96
CA ARG A 147 -10.70 0.35 -0.36
C ARG A 147 -11.15 1.70 -0.90
N GLU A 148 -10.67 2.06 -2.08
CA GLU A 148 -11.22 3.18 -2.84
C GLU A 148 -12.43 2.72 -3.65
N ILE A 149 -13.61 3.26 -3.34
CA ILE A 149 -14.86 2.97 -4.04
C ILE A 149 -15.47 4.31 -4.45
N ASN A 150 -15.72 4.51 -5.75
CA ASN A 150 -16.23 5.77 -6.30
C ASN A 150 -15.41 7.02 -5.91
N GLY A 151 -14.09 6.86 -5.72
CA GLY A 151 -13.17 7.94 -5.34
C GLY A 151 -13.12 8.23 -3.82
N GLU A 152 -13.80 7.44 -3.00
CA GLU A 152 -13.78 7.56 -1.54
C GLU A 152 -13.01 6.40 -0.90
N LEU A 153 -12.12 6.70 0.04
CA LEU A 153 -11.37 5.71 0.80
C LEU A 153 -12.19 5.21 2.00
N SER A 154 -12.65 3.97 1.93
CA SER A 154 -13.30 3.26 3.03
C SER A 154 -12.29 2.38 3.77
N PRO A 155 -12.16 2.49 5.11
CA PRO A 155 -11.27 1.62 5.87
C PRO A 155 -11.75 0.16 5.84
N ILE A 156 -10.81 -0.79 5.89
CA ILE A 156 -11.12 -2.21 6.12
C ILE A 156 -10.81 -2.65 7.56
N HIS A 157 -10.18 -1.80 8.35
CA HIS A 157 -10.05 -1.97 9.80
C HIS A 157 -11.23 -1.36 10.55
N ASP A 158 -11.49 -1.78 11.79
CA ASP A 158 -12.55 -1.20 12.61
C ASP A 158 -11.98 -0.17 13.60
N GLU A 159 -12.20 1.11 13.31
CA GLU A 159 -11.75 2.21 14.17
C GLU A 159 -12.34 2.13 15.59
N ARG A 160 -13.55 1.58 15.74
CA ARG A 160 -14.19 1.43 17.06
C ARG A 160 -13.47 0.36 17.87
N ALA A 161 -13.11 -0.77 17.25
CA ALA A 161 -12.36 -1.84 17.92
C ALA A 161 -10.96 -1.36 18.33
N LEU A 162 -10.26 -0.62 17.46
CA LEU A 162 -8.98 0.01 17.80
C LEU A 162 -9.13 1.03 18.94
N LYS A 163 -10.22 1.81 18.96
CA LYS A 163 -10.51 2.74 20.05
C LYS A 163 -10.76 2.01 21.37
N VAL A 164 -11.50 0.90 21.37
CA VAL A 164 -11.69 0.07 22.57
C VAL A 164 -10.35 -0.46 23.09
N ALA A 165 -9.49 -0.99 22.22
CA ALA A 165 -8.15 -1.44 22.60
C ALA A 165 -7.36 -0.32 23.29
N ARG A 166 -7.40 0.89 22.72
CA ARG A 166 -6.78 2.08 23.33
C ARG A 166 -7.40 2.47 24.66
N LEU A 167 -8.73 2.45 24.80
CA LEU A 167 -9.42 2.79 26.04
C LEU A 167 -9.04 1.83 27.17
N LEU A 168 -8.93 0.53 26.87
CA LEU A 168 -8.42 -0.49 27.79
C LEU A 168 -6.98 -0.18 28.19
N CYS A 169 -6.07 0.03 27.23
CA CYS A 169 -4.68 0.39 27.52
C CYS A 169 -4.58 1.67 28.36
N ARG A 170 -5.32 2.72 28.00
CA ARG A 170 -5.31 4.00 28.72
C ARG A 170 -5.81 3.85 30.17
N HIS A 171 -6.80 2.99 30.39
CA HIS A 171 -7.33 2.77 31.72
C HIS A 171 -6.43 1.88 32.57
N TYR A 172 -6.02 0.74 32.03
CA TYR A 172 -5.27 -0.28 32.75
C TYR A 172 -3.77 -0.05 32.76
N ARG A 173 -3.22 0.76 31.87
CA ARG A 173 -1.81 1.15 31.87
C ARG A 173 -0.88 -0.07 31.95
N PRO A 174 -0.98 -1.02 31.00
CA PRO A 174 -0.15 -2.22 31.01
C PRO A 174 1.33 -1.86 30.87
N GLU A 175 2.20 -2.59 31.57
CA GLU A 175 3.65 -2.45 31.46
C GLU A 175 4.15 -2.96 30.11
N THR A 176 3.43 -3.89 29.48
CA THR A 176 3.77 -4.45 28.18
C THR A 176 2.56 -4.48 27.25
N ILE A 177 2.73 -4.00 26.03
CA ILE A 177 1.75 -4.08 24.94
C ILE A 177 2.36 -4.94 23.83
N VAL A 178 1.64 -5.97 23.41
CA VAL A 178 2.09 -6.89 22.37
C VAL A 178 1.10 -6.88 21.22
N ASN A 179 1.54 -6.43 20.06
CA ASN A 179 0.83 -6.59 18.80
C ASN A 179 1.30 -7.89 18.11
N LEU A 180 0.36 -8.79 17.83
CA LEU A 180 0.62 -10.11 17.26
C LEU A 180 0.77 -10.09 15.74
N GLY A 181 0.90 -8.92 15.12
CA GLY A 181 1.15 -8.77 13.69
C GLY A 181 -0.13 -8.63 12.86
N ASP A 182 0.03 -8.63 11.54
CA ASP A 182 -1.01 -8.27 10.57
C ASP A 182 -1.67 -6.91 10.90
N THR A 183 -0.85 -5.96 11.37
CA THR A 183 -1.28 -4.58 11.68
C THR A 183 -1.73 -3.85 10.43
N ILE A 184 -1.02 -4.06 9.31
CA ILE A 184 -1.26 -3.47 8.00
C ILE A 184 -1.59 -4.58 6.99
N ASP A 185 -2.60 -4.42 6.13
CA ASP A 185 -2.98 -5.50 5.20
C ASP A 185 -2.02 -5.61 4.00
N LEU A 186 -1.68 -4.47 3.39
CA LEU A 186 -0.89 -4.41 2.15
C LEU A 186 -1.55 -5.23 1.03
N ALA A 187 -2.87 -5.08 0.84
CA ALA A 187 -3.63 -5.80 -0.18
C ALA A 187 -3.09 -5.51 -1.60
N ALA A 188 -2.70 -4.27 -1.85
CA ALA A 188 -2.09 -3.82 -3.10
C ALA A 188 -0.82 -4.58 -3.49
N LEU A 189 -0.10 -5.13 -2.50
CA LEU A 189 1.17 -5.86 -2.70
C LEU A 189 1.00 -7.38 -2.61
N SER A 190 -0.25 -7.84 -2.48
CA SER A 190 -0.56 -9.26 -2.38
C SER A 190 -0.13 -10.03 -3.62
N ARG A 191 0.22 -11.31 -3.44
CA ARG A 191 0.43 -12.26 -4.54
C ARG A 191 -0.87 -12.92 -5.02
N PHE A 192 -1.92 -12.84 -4.20
CA PHE A 192 -3.21 -13.44 -4.52
C PHE A 192 -3.90 -12.60 -5.59
N PRO A 193 -4.74 -13.21 -6.45
CA PRO A 193 -5.51 -12.46 -7.43
C PRO A 193 -6.30 -11.34 -6.76
N ALA A 194 -6.19 -10.13 -7.31
CA ALA A 194 -6.96 -9.01 -6.82
C ALA A 194 -8.44 -9.22 -7.13
N ASP A 195 -9.30 -8.95 -6.14
CA ASP A 195 -10.77 -8.96 -6.32
C ASP A 195 -11.28 -7.70 -7.02
N SER A 196 -10.44 -6.65 -7.07
CA SER A 196 -10.78 -5.31 -7.53
C SER A 196 -9.52 -4.46 -7.72
N ASN A 197 -9.70 -3.21 -8.17
CA ASN A 197 -8.63 -2.21 -8.21
C ASN A 197 -8.64 -1.25 -6.99
N HIS A 198 -9.44 -1.54 -5.95
CA HIS A 198 -9.74 -0.60 -4.85
C HIS A 198 -8.50 -0.20 -4.04
N PHE A 199 -7.44 -1.01 -4.01
CA PHE A 199 -6.27 -0.79 -3.15
C PHE A 199 -5.14 0.02 -3.82
N LYS A 200 -5.34 0.55 -5.03
CA LYS A 200 -4.27 1.24 -5.78
C LYS A 200 -3.67 2.44 -5.06
N HIS A 201 -4.46 3.14 -4.24
CA HIS A 201 -4.05 4.38 -3.58
C HIS A 201 -4.05 4.26 -2.05
N SER A 202 -4.00 3.03 -1.51
CA SER A 202 -4.24 2.78 -0.10
C SER A 202 -2.99 2.77 0.78
N LEU A 203 -1.80 2.59 0.19
CA LEU A 203 -0.54 2.39 0.92
C LEU A 203 -0.19 3.54 1.87
N ASN A 204 -0.12 4.78 1.38
CA ASN A 204 0.22 5.93 2.22
C ASN A 204 -0.80 6.14 3.36
N PRO A 205 -2.13 6.18 3.09
CA PRO A 205 -3.14 6.22 4.15
C PRO A 205 -3.01 5.09 5.18
N ALA A 206 -2.68 3.87 4.74
CA ALA A 206 -2.51 2.72 5.63
C ALA A 206 -1.31 2.91 6.57
N PHE A 207 -0.13 3.26 6.04
CA PHE A 207 1.06 3.53 6.86
C PHE A 207 0.85 4.71 7.82
N ASP A 208 0.20 5.78 7.38
CA ASP A 208 -0.15 6.92 8.24
C ASP A 208 -1.03 6.50 9.42
N ARG A 209 -2.02 5.62 9.16
CA ARG A 209 -2.92 5.13 10.20
C ARG A 209 -2.24 4.18 11.17
N VAL A 210 -1.34 3.31 10.68
CA VAL A 210 -0.49 2.44 11.53
C VAL A 210 0.38 3.28 12.44
N HIS A 211 1.09 4.27 11.89
CA HIS A 211 1.92 5.17 12.69
C HIS A 211 1.10 5.91 13.74
N ARG A 212 -0.09 6.40 13.37
CA ARG A 212 -1.03 7.03 14.30
C ARG A 212 -1.44 6.08 15.44
N LEU A 213 -1.76 4.82 15.14
CA LEU A 213 -2.13 3.83 16.17
C LEU A 213 -1.04 3.70 17.24
N TYR A 214 0.21 3.57 16.82
CA TYR A 214 1.32 3.42 17.75
C TYR A 214 1.65 4.70 18.51
N ALA A 215 1.61 5.85 17.84
CA ALA A 215 1.79 7.13 18.49
C ALA A 215 0.72 7.37 19.56
N GLU A 216 -0.52 6.96 19.28
CA GLU A 216 -1.64 6.99 20.21
C GLU A 216 -1.43 6.05 21.40
N LEU A 217 -1.06 4.79 21.17
CA LEU A 217 -0.74 3.82 22.22
C LEU A 217 0.41 4.29 23.11
N ARG A 218 1.48 4.84 22.52
CA ARG A 218 2.63 5.40 23.22
C ARG A 218 2.24 6.62 24.05
N ALA A 219 1.39 7.50 23.54
CA ALA A 219 0.91 8.64 24.31
C ALA A 219 0.01 8.21 25.48
N ASP A 220 -0.85 7.22 25.27
CA ASP A 220 -1.71 6.64 26.30
C ASP A 220 -0.93 5.79 27.30
N ASN A 221 0.30 5.35 26.97
CA ASN A 221 1.18 4.45 27.75
C ASN A 221 2.68 4.80 27.60
N PRO A 222 3.15 5.97 28.09
CA PRO A 222 4.53 6.43 27.82
C PRO A 222 5.61 5.47 28.30
N GLU A 223 5.36 4.74 29.40
CA GLU A 223 6.33 3.85 30.05
C GLU A 223 6.24 2.39 29.59
N ALA A 224 5.23 2.02 28.79
CA ALA A 224 5.03 0.63 28.38
C ALA A 224 6.09 0.16 27.38
N ALA A 225 6.54 -1.09 27.52
CA ALA A 225 7.25 -1.77 26.44
C ALA A 225 6.24 -2.15 25.34
N ILE A 226 6.43 -1.69 24.11
CA ILE A 226 5.54 -1.99 22.99
C ILE A 226 6.29 -2.89 22.02
N HIS A 227 5.74 -4.07 21.77
CA HIS A 227 6.31 -5.06 20.87
C HIS A 227 5.34 -5.32 19.72
N GLU A 228 5.88 -5.52 18.52
CA GLU A 228 5.11 -6.03 17.37
C GLU A 228 5.86 -7.21 16.75
N VAL A 229 5.15 -8.31 16.50
CA VAL A 229 5.71 -9.52 15.90
C VAL A 229 5.38 -9.60 14.41
N ASP A 230 6.35 -10.01 13.61
CA ASP A 230 6.22 -10.13 12.15
C ASP A 230 5.17 -11.15 11.71
N SER A 231 4.59 -10.92 10.53
CA SER A 231 3.37 -11.57 10.04
C SER A 231 3.41 -11.86 8.54
N ASN A 232 2.43 -12.62 8.03
CA ASN A 232 2.38 -12.87 6.60
C ASN A 232 2.10 -11.61 5.78
N HIS A 233 1.35 -10.62 6.29
CA HIS A 233 1.06 -9.40 5.54
C HIS A 233 2.28 -8.49 5.45
N ASN A 234 3.04 -8.30 6.53
CA ASN A 234 4.28 -7.51 6.50
C ASN A 234 5.29 -8.09 5.48
N THR A 235 5.37 -9.41 5.31
CA THR A 235 6.25 -10.02 4.30
C THR A 235 5.88 -9.68 2.85
N ARG A 236 4.65 -9.23 2.57
CA ARG A 236 4.22 -8.84 1.21
C ARG A 236 5.10 -7.72 0.67
N LEU A 237 5.45 -6.74 1.50
CA LEU A 237 6.34 -5.64 1.11
C LEU A 237 7.73 -6.14 0.74
N ALA A 238 8.39 -6.91 1.61
CA ALA A 238 9.72 -7.43 1.35
C ALA A 238 9.76 -8.31 0.08
N LYS A 239 8.75 -9.17 -0.11
CA LYS A 239 8.61 -10.01 -1.31
C LYS A 239 8.35 -9.18 -2.57
N PHE A 240 7.58 -8.11 -2.46
CA PHE A 240 7.34 -7.19 -3.57
C PHE A 240 8.64 -6.52 -4.01
N ILE A 241 9.42 -5.97 -3.08
CA ILE A 241 10.71 -5.33 -3.36
C ILE A 241 11.68 -6.31 -4.02
N LEU A 242 11.86 -7.51 -3.44
CA LEU A 242 12.72 -8.56 -4.02
C LEU A 242 12.31 -8.99 -5.43
N ARG A 243 11.02 -8.92 -5.75
CA ARG A 243 10.50 -9.31 -7.08
C ARG A 243 10.63 -8.20 -8.12
N GLN A 244 10.40 -6.95 -7.73
CA GLN A 244 10.30 -5.84 -8.68
C GLN A 244 11.59 -5.03 -8.81
N VAL A 245 12.30 -4.83 -7.70
CA VAL A 245 13.49 -3.97 -7.59
C VAL A 245 14.50 -4.55 -6.58
N PRO A 246 15.01 -5.78 -6.81
CA PRO A 246 15.88 -6.47 -5.87
C PRO A 246 17.16 -5.69 -5.52
N GLU A 247 17.64 -4.82 -6.41
CA GLU A 247 18.83 -3.98 -6.22
C GLU A 247 18.67 -2.97 -5.07
N LEU A 248 17.41 -2.66 -4.69
CA LEU A 248 17.11 -1.77 -3.57
C LEU A 248 16.86 -2.54 -2.26
N TYR A 249 16.90 -3.87 -2.28
CA TYR A 249 16.67 -4.66 -1.07
C TYR A 249 17.80 -4.47 -0.06
N GLY A 250 17.44 -4.13 1.18
CA GLY A 250 18.41 -3.96 2.28
C GLY A 250 19.21 -2.64 2.22
N ILE A 251 18.89 -1.73 1.31
CA ILE A 251 19.53 -0.42 1.28
C ILE A 251 19.19 0.38 2.55
N GLN A 252 20.21 1.01 3.14
CA GLN A 252 20.10 1.83 4.33
C GLN A 252 20.27 3.31 4.00
N GLN A 253 19.76 4.17 4.87
CA GLN A 253 19.99 5.61 4.75
C GLN A 253 21.46 5.92 5.04
N ALA A 254 22.11 6.66 4.15
CA ALA A 254 23.49 7.09 4.35
C ALA A 254 23.60 8.00 5.59
N GLY A 255 24.58 7.72 6.46
CA GLY A 255 24.87 8.55 7.64
C GLY A 255 23.94 8.33 8.85
N VAL A 256 23.01 7.38 8.78
CA VAL A 256 22.16 7.00 9.93
C VAL A 256 22.60 5.64 10.44
N GLU A 257 23.36 5.63 11.54
CA GLU A 257 23.73 4.41 12.25
C GLU A 257 22.50 3.80 12.93
N GLN A 258 22.38 2.46 12.89
CA GLN A 258 21.31 1.70 13.57
C GLN A 258 19.89 2.06 13.14
N SER A 259 19.59 1.98 11.84
CA SER A 259 18.23 2.13 11.31
C SER A 259 17.79 0.90 10.51
N TYR A 260 16.47 0.72 10.44
CA TYR A 260 15.87 -0.22 9.51
C TYR A 260 16.17 0.16 8.05
N PRO A 261 16.36 -0.81 7.13
CA PRO A 261 16.51 -0.51 5.70
C PRO A 261 15.31 0.27 5.14
N ILE A 262 15.55 1.21 4.21
CA ILE A 262 14.61 2.29 3.83
C ILE A 262 13.39 1.85 3.00
N LEU A 263 13.22 0.54 2.76
CA LEU A 263 12.07 -0.06 2.05
C LEU A 263 11.47 -1.22 2.85
N THR A 264 11.46 -1.08 4.17
CA THR A 264 10.94 -2.09 5.10
C THR A 264 9.73 -1.55 5.85
N TYR A 265 8.88 -2.47 6.32
CA TYR A 265 7.71 -2.13 7.15
C TYR A 265 8.06 -1.21 8.34
N PRO A 266 9.03 -1.55 9.21
CA PRO A 266 9.32 -0.72 10.37
C PRO A 266 9.81 0.69 9.99
N PHE A 267 10.50 0.83 8.85
CA PHE A 267 10.90 2.13 8.31
C PHE A 267 9.68 2.94 7.83
N PHE A 268 8.81 2.36 7.02
CA PHE A 268 7.63 3.05 6.49
C PHE A 268 6.57 3.37 7.56
N ALA A 269 6.37 2.49 8.54
CA ALA A 269 5.52 2.77 9.69
C ALA A 269 6.19 3.68 10.74
N ASN A 270 7.48 4.02 10.54
CA ASN A 270 8.30 4.84 11.42
C ASN A 270 8.21 4.39 12.89
N LEU A 271 8.43 3.09 13.12
CA LEU A 271 8.27 2.45 14.42
C LEU A 271 9.27 2.96 15.46
N ASP A 272 10.48 3.32 15.04
CA ASP A 272 11.53 3.87 15.91
C ASP A 272 11.06 5.15 16.61
N ALA A 273 10.38 6.05 15.88
CA ALA A 273 9.91 7.32 16.42
C ALA A 273 8.83 7.17 17.51
N VAL A 274 8.13 6.03 17.53
CA VAL A 274 7.07 5.71 18.52
C VAL A 274 7.53 4.65 19.54
N GLY A 275 8.79 4.23 19.47
CA GLY A 275 9.40 3.29 20.41
C GLY A 275 8.76 1.91 20.39
N VAL A 276 8.50 1.36 19.20
CA VAL A 276 7.98 0.00 19.03
C VAL A 276 9.13 -0.94 18.69
N THR A 277 9.28 -2.00 19.49
CA THR A 277 10.26 -3.06 19.25
C THR A 277 9.68 -4.05 18.24
N TRP A 278 10.24 -4.07 17.03
CA TRP A 278 9.83 -4.97 15.95
C TRP A 278 10.61 -6.30 15.97
N HIS A 279 9.89 -7.41 16.07
CA HIS A 279 10.44 -8.77 16.03
C HIS A 279 10.28 -9.34 14.62
N SER A 280 11.32 -9.22 13.80
CA SER A 280 11.30 -9.62 12.38
C SER A 280 11.52 -11.11 12.14
N GLY A 281 11.04 -11.63 11.01
CA GLY A 281 11.32 -12.98 10.55
C GLY A 281 10.11 -13.89 10.62
N TYR A 282 9.02 -13.49 9.95
CA TYR A 282 7.77 -14.25 9.93
C TYR A 282 7.98 -15.76 9.72
N GLY A 283 7.34 -16.55 10.59
CA GLY A 283 7.50 -18.00 10.69
C GLY A 283 8.40 -18.46 11.83
N ALA A 284 9.34 -17.61 12.26
CA ALA A 284 10.20 -17.83 13.42
C ALA A 284 10.22 -16.66 14.41
N ALA A 285 9.68 -15.50 14.02
CA ALA A 285 9.57 -14.34 14.89
C ALA A 285 8.65 -14.62 16.09
N GLU A 286 9.20 -14.43 17.28
CA GLU A 286 8.52 -14.61 18.55
C GLU A 286 8.99 -13.55 19.54
N PHE A 287 8.08 -13.09 20.39
CA PHE A 287 8.42 -12.38 21.61
C PHE A 287 8.17 -13.29 22.80
N VAL A 288 9.22 -13.60 23.56
CA VAL A 288 9.14 -14.47 24.73
C VAL A 288 9.17 -13.62 26.00
N TYR A 289 8.22 -13.87 26.90
CA TYR A 289 8.05 -13.16 28.16
C TYR A 289 8.10 -14.12 29.35
N GLY A 290 8.80 -13.72 30.42
CA GLY A 290 8.79 -14.42 31.71
C GLY A 290 9.72 -15.64 31.79
N GLU A 291 10.73 -15.74 30.92
CA GLU A 291 11.76 -16.80 30.99
C GLU A 291 12.52 -16.76 32.33
N GLU A 292 12.65 -15.58 32.92
CA GLU A 292 13.38 -15.36 34.17
C GLU A 292 12.73 -16.02 35.40
N TYR A 293 11.45 -16.40 35.33
CA TYR A 293 10.71 -16.96 36.46
C TYR A 293 10.99 -18.44 36.71
N GLY A 294 11.68 -19.13 35.80
CA GLY A 294 11.96 -20.57 35.92
C GLY A 294 10.73 -21.48 35.78
N GLY A 295 9.56 -20.91 35.48
CA GLY A 295 8.36 -21.61 35.04
C GLY A 295 8.14 -21.48 33.53
N PRO A 296 7.04 -22.02 32.99
CA PRO A 296 6.73 -21.88 31.57
C PRO A 296 6.57 -20.41 31.14
N PRO A 297 7.32 -19.92 30.13
CA PRO A 297 7.17 -18.56 29.62
C PRO A 297 5.93 -18.43 28.73
N ILE A 298 5.58 -17.19 28.38
CA ILE A 298 4.60 -16.88 27.34
C ILE A 298 5.33 -16.58 26.03
N VAL A 299 4.95 -17.29 24.97
CA VAL A 299 5.40 -17.03 23.60
C VAL A 299 4.31 -16.28 22.86
N PHE A 300 4.61 -15.06 22.43
CA PHE A 300 3.76 -14.24 21.58
C PHE A 300 4.22 -14.35 20.13
N LYS A 301 3.30 -14.67 19.22
CA LYS A 301 3.61 -14.80 17.79
C LYS A 301 2.39 -14.59 16.89
N HIS A 302 2.61 -14.31 15.61
CA HIS A 302 1.48 -14.22 14.66
C HIS A 302 0.81 -15.58 14.43
N GLY A 303 1.62 -16.61 14.22
CA GLY A 303 1.18 -17.95 13.83
C GLY A 303 1.23 -18.13 12.31
N THR A 304 1.33 -19.39 11.87
CA THR A 304 1.57 -19.73 10.45
C THR A 304 0.48 -20.60 9.84
N THR A 305 -0.44 -21.08 10.67
CA THR A 305 -1.52 -21.99 10.25
C THR A 305 -2.82 -21.67 10.96
N VAL A 306 -3.93 -21.96 10.28
CA VAL A 306 -5.28 -21.90 10.81
C VAL A 306 -5.97 -23.23 10.52
N VAL A 307 -6.63 -23.82 11.50
CA VAL A 307 -7.41 -25.05 11.29
C VAL A 307 -8.84 -24.66 10.93
N SER A 308 -9.32 -25.04 9.75
CA SER A 308 -10.61 -24.58 9.20
C SER A 308 -11.80 -24.85 10.14
N GLY A 309 -11.87 -26.03 10.75
CA GLY A 309 -12.90 -26.41 11.72
C GLY A 309 -12.75 -25.83 13.14
N GLY A 310 -11.77 -24.95 13.37
CA GLY A 310 -11.36 -24.51 14.71
C GLY A 310 -10.33 -25.44 15.33
N SER A 311 -10.08 -25.31 16.63
CA SER A 311 -9.02 -26.05 17.36
C SER A 311 -7.59 -25.65 17.00
N THR A 312 -7.42 -24.45 16.47
CA THR A 312 -6.10 -23.85 16.21
C THR A 312 -5.31 -23.71 17.51
N ALA A 313 -5.95 -23.24 18.59
CA ALA A 313 -5.33 -23.18 19.92
C ALA A 313 -4.92 -24.57 20.46
N SER A 314 -5.72 -25.62 20.21
CA SER A 314 -5.36 -26.98 20.61
C SER A 314 -4.19 -27.54 19.80
N LYS A 315 -4.13 -27.26 18.50
CA LYS A 315 -2.99 -27.62 17.64
C LYS A 315 -1.72 -26.92 18.14
N GLU A 316 -1.79 -25.62 18.35
CA GLU A 316 -0.70 -24.80 18.86
C GLU A 316 -0.19 -25.32 20.22
N SER A 317 -1.11 -25.67 21.12
CA SER A 317 -0.79 -26.29 22.41
C SER A 317 -0.05 -27.63 22.28
N LYS A 318 -0.20 -28.38 21.18
CA LYS A 318 0.53 -29.65 20.95
C LYS A 318 1.92 -29.40 20.37
N GLU A 319 2.04 -28.39 19.52
CA GLU A 319 3.30 -28.00 18.88
C GLU A 319 4.26 -27.30 19.85
N ASN A 320 3.72 -26.67 20.91
CA ASN A 320 4.49 -25.97 21.94
C ASN A 320 4.27 -26.64 23.31
N PRO A 321 4.94 -27.79 23.57
CA PRO A 321 4.64 -28.63 24.72
C PRO A 321 5.03 -28.05 26.09
N GLU A 322 5.80 -26.96 26.14
CA GLU A 322 6.43 -26.45 27.37
C GLU A 322 6.21 -24.94 27.62
N THR A 323 5.38 -24.27 26.82
CA THR A 323 5.16 -22.82 26.94
C THR A 323 3.67 -22.47 26.89
N HIS A 324 3.33 -21.30 27.42
CA HIS A 324 2.09 -20.64 27.05
C HIS A 324 2.23 -20.03 25.66
N VAL A 325 1.15 -19.95 24.90
CA VAL A 325 1.16 -19.32 23.57
C VAL A 325 0.02 -18.33 23.43
N VAL A 326 0.31 -17.13 22.96
CA VAL A 326 -0.69 -16.13 22.57
C VAL A 326 -0.42 -15.73 21.13
N ARG A 327 -1.41 -15.90 20.26
CA ARG A 327 -1.25 -15.66 18.82
C ARG A 327 -2.44 -15.04 18.11
N GLY A 328 -2.18 -14.44 16.96
CA GLY A 328 -3.19 -13.88 16.04
C GLY A 328 -3.44 -14.78 14.83
N HIS A 329 -3.50 -14.16 13.65
CA HIS A 329 -3.61 -14.74 12.29
C HIS A 329 -4.96 -15.35 11.94
N GLY A 330 -5.61 -16.03 12.89
CA GLY A 330 -6.85 -16.77 12.62
C GLY A 330 -8.13 -15.95 12.77
N HIS A 331 -8.05 -14.70 13.25
CA HIS A 331 -9.16 -13.76 13.49
C HIS A 331 -10.31 -14.36 14.35
N ARG A 332 -10.05 -15.44 15.09
CA ARG A 332 -11.03 -16.16 15.92
C ARG A 332 -10.54 -16.23 17.34
N ILE A 333 -11.49 -16.11 18.28
CA ILE A 333 -11.23 -16.27 19.69
C ILE A 333 -11.23 -17.77 20.02
N GLU A 334 -10.07 -18.30 20.40
CA GLU A 334 -9.91 -19.69 20.85
C GLU A 334 -9.00 -19.76 22.08
N SER A 335 -9.35 -20.61 23.03
CA SER A 335 -8.51 -20.90 24.20
C SER A 335 -8.46 -22.41 24.43
N HIS A 336 -7.28 -22.93 24.74
CA HIS A 336 -7.06 -24.32 25.07
C HIS A 336 -6.14 -24.43 26.28
N TRP A 337 -6.53 -25.25 27.25
CA TRP A 337 -5.76 -25.52 28.46
C TRP A 337 -5.37 -26.99 28.52
N ARG A 338 -4.19 -27.26 29.07
CA ARG A 338 -3.77 -28.62 29.43
C ARG A 338 -2.82 -28.58 30.62
N THR A 339 -2.72 -29.72 31.29
CA THR A 339 -1.68 -29.96 32.29
C THR A 339 -0.64 -30.90 31.68
N ASN A 340 0.64 -30.55 31.77
CA ASN A 340 1.71 -31.42 31.29
C ASN A 340 2.14 -32.43 32.37
N ARG A 341 3.11 -33.30 32.06
CA ARG A 341 3.59 -34.33 33.00
C ARG A 341 4.33 -33.77 34.23
N LYS A 342 4.80 -32.52 34.17
CA LYS A 342 5.42 -31.81 35.29
C LYS A 342 4.38 -31.20 36.24
N GLY A 343 3.09 -31.26 35.90
CA GLY A 343 2.01 -30.64 36.68
C GLY A 343 1.76 -29.17 36.34
N GLU A 344 2.45 -28.63 35.33
CA GLU A 344 2.32 -27.24 34.90
C GLU A 344 1.04 -27.08 34.08
N TYR A 345 0.27 -26.01 34.38
CA TYR A 345 -0.86 -25.60 33.56
C TYR A 345 -0.37 -24.74 32.40
N LEU A 346 -0.58 -25.21 31.18
CA LEU A 346 -0.18 -24.53 29.96
C LEU A 346 -1.43 -24.17 29.17
N SER A 347 -1.42 -22.96 28.63
CA SER A 347 -2.53 -22.42 27.85
C SER A 347 -2.04 -21.95 26.48
N SER A 348 -2.89 -22.17 25.49
CA SER A 348 -2.70 -21.61 24.16
C SER A 348 -3.94 -20.83 23.78
N HIS A 349 -3.72 -19.62 23.29
CA HIS A 349 -4.75 -18.67 22.98
C HIS A 349 -4.56 -18.13 21.57
N GLN A 350 -5.61 -18.18 20.78
CA GLN A 350 -5.76 -17.34 19.61
C GLN A 350 -6.68 -16.19 19.99
N ILE A 351 -6.20 -14.96 19.82
CA ILE A 351 -7.03 -13.78 20.04
C ILE A 351 -7.87 -13.49 18.79
N GLY A 352 -8.95 -12.73 18.99
CA GLY A 352 -9.72 -12.17 17.88
C GLY A 352 -8.91 -11.15 17.07
N CYS A 353 -9.60 -10.43 16.20
CA CYS A 353 -9.00 -9.36 15.39
C CYS A 353 -9.44 -7.97 15.86
N THR A 354 -8.83 -6.94 15.30
CA THR A 354 -9.30 -5.55 15.41
C THR A 354 -9.67 -4.94 14.06
N CYS A 355 -9.66 -5.76 12.99
CA CYS A 355 -10.13 -5.39 11.68
C CYS A 355 -11.68 -5.41 11.56
N SER A 356 -12.21 -4.96 10.42
CA SER A 356 -13.63 -5.11 10.12
C SER A 356 -13.97 -6.59 9.93
N ILE A 357 -15.07 -7.02 10.54
CA ILE A 357 -15.65 -8.37 10.38
C ILE A 357 -16.89 -8.36 9.47
N ASP A 358 -17.16 -7.25 8.78
CA ASP A 358 -18.34 -7.06 7.93
C ASP A 358 -18.13 -7.50 6.47
N GLY A 359 -16.95 -8.04 6.15
CA GLY A 359 -16.60 -8.56 4.82
C GLY A 359 -15.79 -7.59 3.94
N ASP A 360 -15.28 -6.49 4.52
CA ASP A 360 -14.46 -5.51 3.82
C ASP A 360 -13.01 -5.95 3.61
N VAL A 361 -12.48 -6.66 4.61
CA VAL A 361 -11.12 -7.21 4.57
C VAL A 361 -11.05 -8.34 3.54
N PRO A 362 -10.07 -8.34 2.62
CA PRO A 362 -9.87 -9.44 1.69
C PRO A 362 -9.72 -10.77 2.43
N SER A 363 -10.55 -11.75 2.07
CA SER A 363 -10.61 -13.06 2.70
C SER A 363 -10.80 -14.16 1.64
N TYR A 364 -10.91 -15.41 2.07
CA TYR A 364 -11.19 -16.52 1.15
C TYR A 364 -12.57 -16.37 0.46
N HIS A 365 -13.54 -15.73 1.12
CA HIS A 365 -14.89 -15.55 0.59
C HIS A 365 -15.26 -14.09 0.24
N SER A 366 -14.31 -13.17 0.27
CA SER A 366 -14.54 -11.78 -0.15
C SER A 366 -14.73 -11.70 -1.66
N ALA A 367 -15.63 -10.83 -2.10
CA ALA A 367 -15.85 -10.54 -3.51
C ALA A 367 -16.28 -9.09 -3.71
N VAL A 368 -16.00 -8.57 -4.91
CA VAL A 368 -16.52 -7.30 -5.41
C VAL A 368 -17.43 -7.61 -6.59
N ASP A 369 -18.59 -6.97 -6.65
CA ASP A 369 -19.57 -7.17 -7.71
C ASP A 369 -19.22 -6.42 -9.00
N ASP A 370 -20.02 -6.64 -10.06
CA ASP A 370 -19.83 -5.99 -11.37
C ASP A 370 -19.99 -4.46 -11.32
N ASN A 371 -20.53 -3.89 -10.23
CA ASN A 371 -20.65 -2.45 -9.99
C ASN A 371 -19.50 -1.89 -9.14
N GLY A 372 -18.48 -2.71 -8.84
CA GLY A 372 -17.36 -2.30 -7.99
C GLY A 372 -17.72 -2.16 -6.51
N GLN A 373 -18.81 -2.78 -6.05
CA GLN A 373 -19.22 -2.76 -4.65
C GLN A 373 -18.78 -4.02 -3.92
N VAL A 374 -18.36 -3.88 -2.66
CA VAL A 374 -17.99 -5.03 -1.82
C VAL A 374 -19.24 -5.83 -1.47
N VAL A 375 -19.25 -7.11 -1.80
CA VAL A 375 -20.32 -8.03 -1.41
C VAL A 375 -20.11 -8.43 0.05
N LYS A 376 -20.97 -7.90 0.93
CA LYS A 376 -20.89 -8.13 2.38
C LYS A 376 -21.15 -9.60 2.72
N LYS A 377 -20.08 -10.35 2.98
CA LYS A 377 -20.12 -11.70 3.51
C LYS A 377 -19.22 -11.78 4.75
N LYS A 378 -19.84 -12.01 5.91
CA LYS A 378 -19.11 -12.11 7.18
C LYS A 378 -18.43 -13.48 7.28
N GLU A 379 -17.13 -13.47 7.53
CA GLU A 379 -16.40 -14.66 7.94
C GLU A 379 -16.75 -15.03 9.39
N ASN A 380 -16.43 -16.25 9.80
CA ASN A 380 -16.50 -16.63 11.21
C ASN A 380 -15.31 -16.02 11.98
N TRP A 381 -15.31 -14.69 12.10
CA TRP A 381 -14.32 -13.91 12.83
C TRP A 381 -14.96 -13.22 14.02
N GLN A 382 -14.16 -12.95 15.05
CA GLN A 382 -14.58 -12.22 16.24
C GLN A 382 -13.57 -11.11 16.52
N GLN A 383 -14.08 -9.92 16.84
CA GLN A 383 -13.22 -8.88 17.35
C GLN A 383 -12.91 -9.13 18.82
N GLY A 384 -11.67 -8.88 19.23
CA GLY A 384 -11.27 -9.09 20.61
C GLY A 384 -9.82 -8.76 20.88
N VAL A 385 -9.53 -8.59 22.15
CA VAL A 385 -8.20 -8.33 22.71
C VAL A 385 -8.00 -9.19 23.94
N MET A 386 -6.80 -9.17 24.52
CA MET A 386 -6.49 -9.92 25.73
C MET A 386 -5.76 -9.06 26.74
N ILE A 387 -6.13 -9.18 28.01
CA ILE A 387 -5.34 -8.71 29.15
C ILE A 387 -4.80 -9.94 29.87
N ILE A 388 -3.51 -9.91 30.20
CA ILE A 388 -2.82 -10.97 30.93
C ILE A 388 -2.28 -10.36 32.22
N THR A 389 -2.62 -10.98 33.35
CA THR A 389 -2.05 -10.62 34.65
C THR A 389 -0.86 -11.53 34.91
N ASP A 390 0.31 -10.94 35.13
CA ASP A 390 1.55 -11.60 35.52
C ASP A 390 1.82 -11.37 37.02
N TYR A 391 1.78 -12.47 37.79
CA TYR A 391 1.98 -12.46 39.24
C TYR A 391 3.47 -12.53 39.64
N LEU A 392 4.40 -12.27 38.71
CA LEU A 392 5.85 -12.15 38.94
C LEU A 392 6.54 -13.43 39.42
N ASN A 393 5.91 -14.58 39.19
CA ASN A 393 6.35 -15.89 39.67
C ASN A 393 6.13 -17.00 38.62
N GLY A 394 5.92 -16.63 37.36
CA GLY A 394 5.59 -17.56 36.27
C GLY A 394 4.14 -18.06 36.29
N GLN A 395 3.28 -17.50 37.14
CA GLN A 395 1.84 -17.71 37.07
C GLN A 395 1.17 -16.54 36.35
N TYR A 396 0.26 -16.89 35.45
CA TYR A 396 -0.46 -15.92 34.63
C TYR A 396 -1.96 -16.19 34.66
N GLN A 397 -2.74 -15.11 34.61
CA GLN A 397 -4.17 -15.17 34.29
C GLN A 397 -4.41 -14.56 32.92
N PHE A 398 -5.12 -15.26 32.05
CA PHE A 398 -5.40 -14.85 30.68
C PHE A 398 -6.88 -14.51 30.51
N ASP A 399 -7.19 -13.25 30.25
CA ASP A 399 -8.56 -12.76 30.06
C ASP A 399 -8.75 -12.36 28.59
N GLN A 400 -9.49 -13.17 27.84
CA GLN A 400 -9.97 -12.78 26.51
C GLN A 400 -11.16 -11.84 26.66
N ILE A 401 -11.09 -10.70 25.98
CA ILE A 401 -12.08 -9.63 26.02
C ILE A 401 -12.66 -9.47 24.61
N PRO A 402 -13.84 -10.06 24.34
CA PRO A 402 -14.55 -9.83 23.09
C PRO A 402 -14.94 -8.36 22.95
N ILE A 403 -14.88 -7.87 21.72
CA ILE A 403 -15.44 -6.57 21.33
C ILE A 403 -16.66 -6.86 20.48
N ILE A 404 -17.82 -6.37 20.90
CA ILE A 404 -19.10 -6.58 20.23
C ILE A 404 -19.65 -5.20 19.86
N ASP A 405 -19.86 -4.97 18.56
CA ASP A 405 -20.37 -3.70 18.01
C ASP A 405 -19.59 -2.46 18.51
N GLY A 406 -18.26 -2.61 18.62
CA GLY A 406 -17.38 -1.54 19.08
C GLY A 406 -17.41 -1.30 20.60
N VAL A 407 -17.95 -2.23 21.40
CA VAL A 407 -17.99 -2.14 22.86
C VAL A 407 -17.35 -3.37 23.50
N ALA A 408 -16.56 -3.16 24.56
CA ALA A 408 -16.08 -4.23 25.43
C ALA A 408 -16.51 -3.99 26.88
N TYR A 409 -16.73 -5.09 27.60
CA TYR A 409 -16.94 -5.09 29.04
C TYR A 409 -15.83 -5.87 29.72
N TYR A 410 -15.17 -5.26 30.69
CA TYR A 410 -14.13 -5.92 31.47
C TYR A 410 -14.19 -5.42 32.92
N GLU A 411 -14.15 -6.36 33.87
CA GLU A 411 -14.29 -6.11 35.32
C GLU A 411 -15.53 -5.26 35.70
N GLY A 412 -16.65 -5.47 34.99
CA GLY A 412 -17.89 -4.72 35.22
C GLY A 412 -17.88 -3.28 34.70
N ARG A 413 -16.85 -2.88 33.95
CA ARG A 413 -16.75 -1.56 33.31
C ARG A 413 -16.95 -1.67 31.80
N GLU A 414 -17.66 -0.70 31.24
CA GLU A 414 -17.85 -0.52 29.80
C GLU A 414 -16.72 0.31 29.17
N PHE A 415 -16.25 -0.14 28.01
CA PHE A 415 -15.32 0.57 27.13
C PHE A 415 -15.96 0.67 25.75
N ASP A 416 -16.42 1.88 25.40
CA ASP A 416 -17.22 2.12 24.20
C ASP A 416 -16.43 2.91 23.14
N GLY A 417 -16.13 2.25 22.03
CA GLY A 417 -15.45 2.82 20.86
C GLY A 417 -16.36 3.66 19.96
N ASN A 418 -17.66 3.71 20.20
CA ASN A 418 -18.62 4.50 19.42
C ASN A 418 -18.72 5.96 19.89
N GLN A 419 -18.31 6.26 21.13
CA GLN A 419 -18.34 7.61 21.68
C GLN A 419 -17.37 8.51 20.91
N GLN A 420 -17.68 9.79 20.73
CA GLN A 420 -16.80 10.72 20.02
C GLN A 420 -15.55 11.07 20.85
#